data_AF-A0AAW0BHK8-F1
#
_entry.id   AF-A0AAW0BHK8-F1
#
_cell.length_a   1.000
_cell.length_b   1.000
_cell.length_c   1.000
_cell.angle_alpha   90.00
_cell.angle_beta   90.00
_cell.angle_gamma   90.00
#
_symmetry.space_group_name_H-M   'P 1'
#
loop_
_entity.id
_entity.type
_entity.pdbx_description
1 polymer ?
#
loop_
_entity_poly.entity_id
_entity_poly.type
_entity_poly.pdbx_seq_one_letter_code
_entity_poly.pdbx_strand_id
1 'polypeptide(L)' 'PTHSIEINNADLRFTLDIFLATTHASEEVFNAVRQASLRRHPNDEVFTLPSIKKKVAGWTGVVPILSHMCPNTCMAYT' A
#
# COMPACT_ATOMS: atom_id res chain seq x y z
N PRO A 1 -11.53 6.76 20.78
CA PRO A 1 -12.36 5.64 20.27
C PRO A 1 -11.58 4.84 19.23
N THR A 2 -11.16 3.62 19.57
CA THR A 2 -10.46 2.72 18.63
C THR A 2 -11.52 1.93 17.88
N HIS A 3 -11.77 2.25 16.62
CA HIS A 3 -12.69 1.51 15.77
C HIS A 3 -11.98 0.26 15.24
N SER A 4 -12.46 -0.92 15.60
CA SER A 4 -11.97 -2.20 15.07
C SER A 4 -12.53 -2.44 13.68
N ILE A 5 -11.67 -2.50 12.67
CA ILE A 5 -12.05 -2.78 11.29
C ILE A 5 -12.13 -4.30 11.12
N GLU A 6 -13.33 -4.83 10.86
CA GLU A 6 -13.52 -6.24 10.53
C GLU A 6 -13.15 -6.49 9.05
N ILE A 7 -12.02 -7.16 8.83
CA ILE A 7 -11.57 -7.55 7.49
C ILE A 7 -12.00 -9.00 7.24
N ASN A 8 -13.22 -9.18 6.71
CA ASN A 8 -13.82 -10.50 6.49
C ASN A 8 -13.42 -11.15 5.14
N ASN A 9 -12.72 -10.43 4.27
CA ASN A 9 -12.23 -10.96 2.99
C ASN A 9 -10.78 -11.45 3.15
N ALA A 10 -10.56 -12.75 2.91
CA ALA A 10 -9.25 -13.40 3.06
C ALA A 10 -8.18 -12.79 2.15
N ASP A 11 -8.51 -12.46 0.90
CA ASP A 11 -7.59 -11.89 -0.07
C ASP A 11 -7.20 -10.45 0.29
N LEU A 12 -8.16 -9.70 0.83
CA LEU A 12 -7.93 -8.37 1.38
C LEU A 12 -7.00 -8.43 2.59
N ARG A 13 -7.22 -9.40 3.49
CA ARG A 13 -6.36 -9.61 4.65
C ARG A 13 -4.95 -9.99 4.21
N PHE A 14 -4.83 -10.94 3.30
CA PHE A 14 -3.55 -11.36 2.74
C PHE A 14 -2.80 -10.20 2.09
N THR A 15 -3.50 -9.39 1.30
CA THR A 15 -2.88 -8.22 0.65
C THR A 15 -2.43 -7.17 1.67
N LEU A 16 -3.19 -6.99 2.76
CA LEU A 16 -2.79 -6.10 3.85
C LEU A 16 -1.54 -6.62 4.56
N ASP A 17 -1.45 -7.92 4.82
CA ASP A 17 -0.28 -8.53 5.45
C ASP A 17 0.97 -8.33 4.57
N ILE A 18 0.85 -8.50 3.24
CA ILE A 18 1.94 -8.17 2.30
C ILE A 18 2.29 -6.68 2.36
N PHE A 19 1.29 -5.79 2.34
CA PHE A 19 1.51 -4.34 2.39
C PHE A 19 2.26 -3.92 3.66
N LEU A 20 1.87 -4.46 4.83
CA LEU A 20 2.54 -4.19 6.09
C LEU A 20 3.95 -4.78 6.12
N ALA A 21 4.15 -6.00 5.62
CA ALA A 21 5.47 -6.61 5.51
C ALA A 21 6.43 -5.87 4.56
N THR A 22 5.89 -5.17 3.55
CA THR A 22 6.66 -4.45 2.53
C THR A 22 6.66 -2.93 2.75
N THR A 23 6.25 -2.44 3.92
CA THR A 23 6.14 -0.99 4.18
C THR A 23 7.46 -0.23 4.02
N HIS A 24 8.60 -0.90 4.24
CA HIS A 24 9.94 -0.35 4.05
C HIS A 24 10.63 -0.81 2.76
N ALA A 25 9.95 -1.62 1.95
CA ALA A 25 10.47 -2.14 0.70
C ALA A 25 10.05 -1.25 -0.49
N SER A 26 10.65 -1.48 -1.66
CA SER A 26 10.22 -0.82 -2.89
C SER A 26 8.87 -1.36 -3.36
N GLU A 27 8.17 -0.57 -4.18
CA GLU A 27 6.95 -1.01 -4.87
C GLU A 27 7.18 -2.26 -5.72
N GLU A 28 8.39 -2.41 -6.26
CA GLU A 28 8.79 -3.58 -7.03
C GLU A 28 8.75 -4.86 -6.18
N VAL A 29 9.18 -4.82 -4.92
CA VAL A 29 9.11 -5.97 -4.01
C VAL A 29 7.66 -6.37 -3.75
N PHE A 30 6.76 -5.40 -3.50
CA PHE A 30 5.33 -5.70 -3.34
C PHE A 30 4.76 -6.38 -4.59
N ASN A 31 5.08 -5.84 -5.77
CA ASN A 31 4.62 -6.39 -7.04
C ASN A 31 5.18 -7.80 -7.29
N ALA A 32 6.45 -8.06 -6.96
CA ALA A 32 7.06 -9.38 -7.08
C ALA A 32 6.36 -10.42 -6.19
N VAL A 33 6.05 -10.08 -4.94
CA VAL A 33 5.31 -10.96 -4.02
C VAL A 33 3.90 -11.22 -4.53
N ARG A 34 3.20 -10.17 -4.99
CA ARG A 34 1.87 -10.30 -5.60
C ARG A 34 1.89 -11.25 -6.81
N GLN A 35 2.86 -11.09 -7.71
CA GLN A 35 2.99 -11.98 -8.88
C GLN A 35 3.34 -13.41 -8.46
N ALA A 36 4.20 -13.61 -7.47
CA ALA A 36 4.49 -14.93 -6.94
C ALA A 36 3.24 -15.61 -6.35
N SER A 37 2.40 -14.85 -5.63
CA SER A 37 1.13 -15.35 -5.09
C SER A 37 0.16 -15.75 -6.21
N LEU A 38 -0.05 -14.88 -7.21
CA LEU A 38 -0.95 -15.17 -8.33
C LEU A 38 -0.48 -16.35 -9.20
N ARG A 39 0.83 -16.60 -9.30
CA ARG A 39 1.34 -17.82 -9.94
C ARG A 39 0.96 -19.09 -9.18
N ARG A 40 0.93 -19.04 -7.85
CA ARG A 40 0.56 -20.17 -6.99
C ARG A 40 -0.96 -20.36 -6.95
N HIS A 41 -1.69 -19.26 -6.88
CA HIS A 41 -3.15 -19.20 -6.73
C HIS A 41 -3.73 -18.15 -7.70
N PRO A 42 -4.00 -18.52 -8.97
CA PRO A 42 -4.45 -17.56 -9.98
C PRO A 42 -5.85 -16.97 -9.77
N ASN A 43 -6.67 -17.63 -8.94
CA ASN A 43 -8.05 -17.23 -8.68
C ASN A 43 -8.18 -16.24 -7.51
N ASP A 44 -7.11 -16.00 -6.76
CA ASP A 44 -7.12 -15.12 -5.58
C ASP A 44 -7.16 -13.65 -6.02
N GLU A 45 -7.97 -12.83 -5.35
CA GLU A 45 -8.11 -11.41 -5.66
C GLU A 45 -7.08 -10.56 -4.90
N VAL A 46 -5.80 -10.66 -5.27
CA VAL A 46 -4.73 -9.87 -4.64
C VAL A 46 -4.72 -8.42 -5.16
N PHE A 47 -5.01 -7.47 -4.27
CA PHE A 47 -5.07 -6.04 -4.60
C PHE A 47 -3.71 -5.50 -5.07
N THR A 48 -3.76 -4.46 -5.90
CA THR A 48 -2.55 -3.71 -6.29
C THR A 48 -2.13 -2.74 -5.19
N LEU A 49 -0.85 -2.33 -5.20
CA LEU A 49 -0.31 -1.41 -4.19
C LEU A 49 -1.10 -0.09 -4.07
N PRO A 50 -1.51 0.58 -5.17
CA PRO A 50 -2.32 1.79 -5.07
C PRO A 50 -3.71 1.53 -4.48
N SER A 51 -4.32 0.39 -4.79
CA SER A 51 -5.66 0.03 -4.32
C SER A 51 -5.67 -0.23 -2.81
N ILE A 52 -4.69 -0.98 -2.29
CA ILE A 52 -4.59 -1.22 -0.85
C ILE A 52 -4.21 0.06 -0.09
N LYS A 53 -3.33 0.91 -0.65
CA LYS A 53 -3.02 2.24 -0.08
C LYS A 53 -4.27 3.11 0.06
N LYS A 54 -5.13 3.16 -0.97
CA LYS A 54 -6.40 3.90 -0.92
C LYS A 54 -7.35 3.35 0.15
N LYS A 55 -7.47 2.02 0.25
CA LYS A 55 -8.30 1.38 1.29
C LYS A 55 -7.80 1.68 2.70
N VAL A 56 -6.49 1.53 2.94
CA VAL A 56 -5.86 1.82 4.22
C VAL A 56 -6.01 3.29 4.60
N ALA A 57 -5.82 4.22 3.66
CA ALA A 57 -6.03 5.65 3.90
C ALA A 57 -7.51 5.96 4.24
N GLY A 58 -8.46 5.31 3.54
CA GLY A 58 -9.89 5.44 3.83
C GLY A 58 -10.29 4.91 5.21
N TRP A 59 -9.66 3.83 5.68
CA TRP A 59 -9.95 3.25 7.00
C TRP A 59 -9.28 3.98 8.16
N THR A 60 -8.03 4.38 7.98
CA THR A 60 -7.24 5.00 9.05
C THR A 60 -7.45 6.51 9.12
N GLY A 61 -7.98 7.12 8.05
CA GLY A 61 -7.98 8.58 7.88
C GLY A 61 -6.57 9.17 7.71
N VAL A 62 -5.52 8.33 7.71
CA VAL A 62 -4.13 8.74 7.54
C VAL A 62 -3.88 8.87 6.04
N VAL A 63 -4.09 10.09 5.54
CA VAL A 63 -3.66 10.48 4.20
C VAL A 63 -2.17 10.87 4.25
N PRO A 64 -1.36 10.42 3.27
CA PRO A 64 0.00 10.92 3.18
C PRO A 64 -0.04 12.44 3.00
N ILE A 65 0.72 13.16 3.83
CA ILE A 65 0.98 14.58 3.59
C ILE A 65 1.92 14.61 2.38
N LEU A 66 1.33 14.77 1.18
CA LEU A 66 2.06 15.05 -0.04
C LEU A 66 2.64 16.46 0.07
N SER A 67 3.73 16.60 0.83
CA SER A 67 4.59 17.76 0.71
C SER A 67 5.28 17.63 -0.64
N HIS A 68 4.80 18.38 -1.63
CA HIS A 68 5.54 18.59 -2.87
C HIS A 68 6.91 19.16 -2.48
N MET A 69 7.93 18.31 -2.39
CA MET A 69 9.32 18.72 -2.26
C MET A 69 9.72 19.38 -3.59
N CYS A 70 9.33 20.66 -3.70
CA CYS A 70 9.70 21.66 -4.69
C CYS A 70 9.28 21.42 -6.15
N PRO A 71 8.28 22.18 -6.63
CA PRO A 71 8.19 22.53 -8.04
C PRO A 71 8.93 23.84 -8.40
N ASN A 72 9.24 24.74 -7.44
CA ASN A 72 9.66 26.12 -7.77
C ASN A 72 10.74 26.79 -6.87
N THR A 73 11.40 26.08 -5.95
CA THR A 73 12.42 26.72 -5.08
C THR A 73 13.68 25.87 -4.93
N CYS A 74 14.29 25.48 -6.05
CA CYS A 74 15.72 25.16 -6.03
C CYS A 74 16.48 26.50 -5.97
N MET A 75 16.58 27.10 -4.77
CA MET A 75 17.54 28.17 -4.54
C MET A 75 18.90 27.52 -4.35
N ALA A 76 19.67 27.46 -5.44
CA ALA A 76 21.11 27.26 -5.35
C ALA A 76 21.71 28.53 -4.73
N TYR A 77 22.29 28.42 -3.53
CA TYR A 77 23.19 29.44 -3.02
C TYR A 77 24.55 29.23 -3.68
N THR A 78 25.09 30.30 -4.26
CA THR A 78 26.35 30.37 -5.03
C THR A 78 27.57 29.95 -4.23
#